data_AF-A0A967L9C9-F1
#
_entry.id   AF-A0A967L9C9-F1
#
_cell.length_a   1.000
_cell.length_b   1.000
_cell.length_c   1.000
_cell.angle_alpha   90.00
_cell.angle_beta   90.00
_cell.angle_gamma   90.00
#
_symmetry.space_group_name_H-M   'P 1'
#
loop_
_entity.id
_entity.type
_entity.pdbx_description
1 polymer ?
#
loop_
_entity_poly.entity_id
_entity_poly.type
_entity_poly.pdbx_seq_one_letter_code
_entity_poly.pdbx_strand_id
1 'polypeptide(L)'
;LAGVAPPGTAPDELRDTFVANLRYAAGRLAEAGLRLLIEPINTRDRPGFYLSRSTQAGEIIDAVGTDNLYLQFDVYHTQVMQGDVVNNFEAQRRRIRHVQIADNPGRHEPGTGELNFPFILGAIDR
;
A
#
# COMPACT_ATOMS: atom_id res chain seq x y z
N LEU A 1 -3.85 2.05 -13.15
CA LEU A 1 -2.91 2.31 -12.02
C LEU A 1 -3.59 3.24 -11.02
N ALA A 2 -3.16 3.26 -9.76
CA ALA A 2 -3.81 4.08 -8.72
C ALA A 2 -3.55 5.58 -8.98
N GLY A 3 -4.46 6.43 -8.47
CA GLY A 3 -4.35 7.87 -8.64
C GLY A 3 -5.32 8.61 -7.74
N VAL A 4 -5.39 9.94 -7.93
CA VAL A 4 -6.42 10.77 -7.31
C VAL A 4 -7.77 10.45 -7.95
N ALA A 5 -8.79 10.24 -7.13
CA ALA A 5 -10.15 10.00 -7.62
C ALA A 5 -10.66 11.22 -8.40
N PRO A 6 -11.14 11.07 -9.64
CA PRO A 6 -11.74 12.18 -10.36
C PRO A 6 -13.00 12.70 -9.64
N PRO A 7 -13.29 14.01 -9.71
CA PRO A 7 -14.48 14.58 -9.08
C PRO A 7 -15.77 13.93 -9.60
N GLY A 8 -16.66 13.53 -8.69
CA GLY A 8 -17.98 13.00 -9.03
C GLY A 8 -18.01 11.54 -9.48
N THR A 9 -16.88 10.83 -9.52
CA THR A 9 -16.87 9.39 -9.83
C THR A 9 -17.43 8.58 -8.65
N ALA A 10 -18.32 7.63 -8.95
CA ALA A 10 -18.89 6.75 -7.94
C ALA A 10 -17.81 5.83 -7.33
N PRO A 11 -17.87 5.53 -6.01
CA PRO A 11 -16.89 4.65 -5.36
C PRO A 11 -16.76 3.26 -6.02
N ASP A 12 -17.88 2.69 -6.47
CA ASP A 12 -17.89 1.38 -7.12
C ASP A 12 -17.23 1.44 -8.50
N GLU A 13 -17.48 2.50 -9.28
CA GLU A 13 -16.83 2.71 -10.57
C GLU A 13 -15.30 2.85 -10.44
N LEU A 14 -14.83 3.56 -9.40
CA LEU A 14 -13.40 3.66 -9.08
C LEU A 14 -12.82 2.29 -8.75
N ARG A 15 -13.50 1.51 -7.91
CA ARG A 15 -13.06 0.18 -7.50
C ARG A 15 -12.99 -0.76 -8.70
N ASP A 16 -14.04 -0.84 -9.49
CA ASP A 16 -14.14 -1.75 -10.63
C ASP A 16 -13.07 -1.42 -11.68
N THR A 17 -12.91 -0.13 -11.99
CA THR A 17 -11.86 0.35 -12.90
C THR A 17 -10.47 0.02 -12.38
N PHE A 18 -10.23 0.19 -11.08
CA PHE A 18 -8.94 -0.09 -10.49
C PHE A 18 -8.62 -1.59 -10.51
N VAL A 19 -9.56 -2.44 -10.12
CA VAL A 19 -9.41 -3.91 -10.15
C VAL A 19 -9.19 -4.41 -11.57
N ALA A 20 -9.97 -3.93 -12.55
CA ALA A 20 -9.82 -4.32 -13.96
C ALA A 20 -8.43 -3.96 -14.50
N ASN A 21 -7.95 -2.75 -14.20
CA ASN A 21 -6.62 -2.30 -14.59
C ASN A 21 -5.49 -3.12 -13.96
N LEU A 22 -5.62 -3.48 -12.67
CA LEU A 22 -4.64 -4.31 -12.00
C LEU A 22 -4.62 -5.73 -12.54
N ARG A 23 -5.79 -6.32 -12.83
CA ARG A 23 -5.86 -7.64 -13.46
C ARG A 23 -5.19 -7.65 -14.83
N TYR A 24 -5.43 -6.62 -15.63
CA TYR A 24 -4.73 -6.43 -16.91
C TYR A 24 -3.22 -6.34 -16.72
N ALA A 25 -2.75 -5.42 -15.86
CA ALA A 25 -1.32 -5.20 -15.64
C ALA A 25 -0.63 -6.45 -15.07
N ALA A 26 -1.26 -7.14 -14.11
CA ALA A 26 -0.77 -8.38 -13.54
C ALA A 26 -0.57 -9.46 -14.61
N GLY A 27 -1.56 -9.65 -15.50
CA GLY A 27 -1.45 -10.60 -16.62
C GLY A 27 -0.28 -10.26 -17.55
N ARG A 28 -0.14 -8.99 -17.95
CA ARG A 28 0.98 -8.55 -18.82
C ARG A 28 2.35 -8.71 -18.17
N LEU A 29 2.45 -8.45 -16.87
CA LEU A 29 3.70 -8.61 -16.13
C LEU A 29 4.05 -10.08 -15.89
N ALA A 30 3.04 -10.96 -15.75
CA ALA A 30 3.25 -12.39 -15.61
C ALA A 30 3.91 -13.00 -16.86
N GLU A 31 3.56 -12.53 -18.07
CA GLU A 31 4.22 -12.92 -19.33
C GLU A 31 5.74 -12.69 -19.31
N ALA A 32 6.20 -11.68 -18.55
CA ALA A 32 7.61 -11.34 -18.38
C ALA A 32 8.22 -11.89 -17.08
N GLY A 33 7.50 -12.71 -16.31
CA GLY A 33 7.96 -13.21 -15.02
C GLY A 33 8.09 -12.13 -13.94
N LEU A 34 7.38 -11.01 -14.09
CA LEU A 34 7.45 -9.86 -13.19
C LEU A 34 6.32 -9.84 -12.17
N ARG A 35 6.61 -9.25 -11.01
CA ARG A 35 5.65 -8.97 -9.94
C ARG A 35 5.11 -7.55 -10.08
N LEU A 36 3.82 -7.37 -9.81
CA LEU A 36 3.17 -6.07 -9.70
C LEU A 36 3.04 -5.69 -8.23
N LEU A 37 3.34 -4.43 -7.89
CA LEU A 37 3.13 -3.87 -6.57
C LEU A 37 2.09 -2.75 -6.61
N ILE A 38 1.28 -2.65 -5.57
CA ILE A 38 0.45 -1.48 -5.28
C ILE A 38 0.83 -0.89 -3.92
N GLU A 39 0.71 0.43 -3.79
CA GLU A 39 1.12 1.19 -2.62
C GLU A 39 -0.02 2.08 -2.13
N PRO A 40 -0.47 1.94 -0.87
CA PRO A 40 -1.31 2.92 -0.21
C PRO A 40 -0.54 4.20 0.06
N ILE A 41 -1.07 5.35 -0.40
CA ILE A 41 -0.46 6.66 -0.17
C ILE A 41 -1.32 7.48 0.78
N ASN A 42 -0.67 8.19 1.70
CA ASN A 42 -1.39 9.03 2.65
C ASN A 42 -2.06 10.25 1.98
N THR A 43 -3.23 10.64 2.50
CA THR A 43 -4.01 11.75 1.96
C THR A 43 -3.57 13.13 2.46
N ARG A 44 -2.63 13.17 3.43
CA ARG A 44 -1.98 14.41 3.86
C ARG A 44 -1.08 14.96 2.77
N ASP A 45 -0.25 14.09 2.19
CA ASP A 45 0.74 14.44 1.16
C ASP A 45 0.15 14.32 -0.25
N ARG A 46 -0.84 13.43 -0.44
CA ARG A 46 -1.60 13.27 -1.69
C ARG A 46 -3.10 13.33 -1.43
N PRO A 47 -3.68 14.54 -1.24
CA PRO A 47 -5.12 14.70 -1.05
C PRO A 47 -5.94 14.02 -2.16
N GLY A 48 -6.96 13.25 -1.77
CA GLY A 48 -7.86 12.55 -2.69
C GLY A 48 -7.28 11.29 -3.35
N PHE A 49 -6.10 10.83 -2.96
CA PHE A 49 -5.54 9.58 -3.50
C PHE A 49 -6.41 8.38 -3.13
N TYR A 50 -6.77 7.56 -4.13
CA TYR A 50 -7.78 6.51 -4.00
C TYR A 50 -7.35 5.38 -3.05
N LEU A 51 -6.14 4.84 -3.25
CA LEU A 51 -5.62 3.74 -2.45
C LEU A 51 -4.81 4.32 -1.28
N SER A 52 -5.39 4.36 -0.07
CA SER A 52 -4.79 5.09 1.06
C SER A 52 -4.68 4.30 2.35
N ARG A 53 -5.18 3.07 2.39
CA ARG A 53 -5.08 2.17 3.56
C ARG A 53 -4.57 0.79 3.15
N SER A 54 -3.75 0.20 4.02
CA SER A 54 -3.25 -1.17 3.86
C SER A 54 -4.37 -2.21 3.82
N THR A 55 -5.45 -2.01 4.58
CA THR A 55 -6.64 -2.87 4.56
C THR A 55 -7.35 -2.83 3.21
N GLN A 56 -7.55 -1.63 2.66
CA GLN A 56 -8.11 -1.45 1.31
C GLN A 56 -7.22 -2.13 0.25
N ALA A 57 -5.90 -2.05 0.37
CA ALA A 57 -5.00 -2.75 -0.54
C ALA A 57 -5.18 -4.27 -0.46
N GLY A 58 -5.30 -4.84 0.74
CA GLY A 58 -5.62 -6.26 0.92
C GLY A 58 -6.91 -6.66 0.21
N GLU A 59 -7.99 -5.91 0.40
CA GLU A 59 -9.28 -6.14 -0.26
C GLU A 59 -9.21 -6.04 -1.79
N ILE A 60 -8.36 -5.16 -2.33
CA ILE A 60 -8.15 -5.03 -3.77
C ILE A 60 -7.33 -6.20 -4.30
N ILE A 61 -6.25 -6.60 -3.63
CA ILE A 61 -5.42 -7.74 -4.03
C ILE A 61 -6.28 -9.01 -4.11
N ASP A 62 -7.12 -9.23 -3.09
CA ASP A 62 -8.03 -10.38 -3.04
C ASP A 62 -9.07 -10.33 -4.19
N ALA A 63 -9.59 -9.15 -4.53
CA ALA A 63 -10.53 -8.98 -5.63
C ALA A 63 -9.89 -9.13 -7.03
N VAL A 64 -8.62 -8.78 -7.19
CA VAL A 64 -7.89 -8.98 -8.45
C VAL A 64 -7.68 -10.47 -8.70
N GLY A 65 -7.29 -11.22 -7.67
CA GLY A 65 -7.23 -12.68 -7.69
C GLY A 65 -6.07 -13.26 -8.52
N THR A 66 -4.90 -12.61 -8.52
CA THR A 66 -3.72 -13.02 -9.30
C THR A 66 -2.53 -13.35 -8.40
N ASP A 67 -1.70 -14.31 -8.79
CA ASP A 67 -0.56 -14.80 -8.00
C ASP A 67 0.70 -13.90 -8.04
N ASN A 68 0.70 -12.85 -8.86
CA ASN A 68 1.84 -11.94 -9.03
C ASN A 68 1.56 -10.49 -8.61
N LEU A 69 0.44 -10.20 -7.94
CA LEU A 69 0.14 -8.88 -7.39
C LEU A 69 0.37 -8.85 -5.87
N TYR A 70 1.13 -7.87 -5.40
CA TYR A 70 1.56 -7.75 -4.00
C TYR A 70 1.47 -6.32 -3.48
N LEU A 71 1.64 -6.18 -2.16
CA LEU A 71 1.66 -4.92 -1.43
C LEU A 71 3.10 -4.39 -1.31
N GLN A 72 3.27 -3.10 -1.63
CA GLN A 72 4.36 -2.26 -1.15
C GLN A 72 3.88 -1.58 0.13
N PHE A 73 4.48 -1.97 1.26
CA PHE A 73 4.11 -1.44 2.57
C PHE A 73 5.05 -0.31 2.96
N ASP A 74 4.59 0.93 2.83
CA ASP A 74 5.32 2.09 3.33
C ASP A 74 4.89 2.38 4.78
N VAL A 75 5.86 2.33 5.69
CA VAL A 75 5.68 2.58 7.13
C VAL A 75 5.20 4.01 7.40
N TYR A 76 5.75 4.99 6.69
CA TYR A 76 5.38 6.39 6.84
C TYR A 76 3.95 6.63 6.37
N HIS A 77 3.58 6.17 5.17
CA HIS A 77 2.21 6.32 4.68
C HIS A 77 1.19 5.63 5.61
N THR A 78 1.53 4.45 6.12
CA THR A 78 0.70 3.73 7.10
C THR A 78 0.59 4.48 8.42
N GLN A 79 1.69 4.99 8.97
CA GLN A 79 1.67 5.76 10.23
C GLN A 79 0.76 6.97 10.12
N VAL A 80 0.84 7.73 9.01
CA VAL A 80 0.03 8.92 8.79
C VAL A 80 -1.46 8.60 8.66
N MET A 81 -1.80 7.51 7.97
CA MET A 81 -3.19 7.18 7.67
C MET A 81 -3.90 6.36 8.74
N GLN A 82 -3.16 5.51 9.44
CA GLN A 82 -3.73 4.44 10.25
C GLN A 82 -3.07 4.31 11.62
N GLY A 83 -1.84 4.80 11.80
CA GLY A 83 -1.02 4.41 12.94
C GLY A 83 -0.84 2.89 12.99
N ASP A 84 -0.70 2.35 14.20
CA ASP A 84 -0.71 0.90 14.49
C ASP A 84 0.10 0.07 13.48
N VAL A 85 1.31 0.55 13.17
CA VAL A 85 2.11 0.13 12.01
C VAL A 85 2.38 -1.37 12.03
N VAL A 86 2.79 -1.91 13.19
CA VAL A 86 3.15 -3.32 13.31
C VAL A 86 1.94 -4.23 13.09
N ASN A 87 0.77 -3.92 13.66
CA ASN A 87 -0.40 -4.76 13.45
C ASN A 87 -0.90 -4.69 12.00
N ASN A 88 -0.86 -3.51 11.37
CA ASN A 88 -1.17 -3.37 9.95
C ASN A 88 -0.19 -4.15 9.06
N PHE A 89 1.10 -4.16 9.42
CA PHE A 89 2.11 -4.97 8.75
C PHE A 89 1.82 -6.47 8.90
N GLU A 90 1.59 -6.95 10.12
CA GLU A 90 1.30 -8.36 10.40
C GLU A 90 0.05 -8.86 9.68
N ALA A 91 -1.02 -8.04 9.67
CA ALA A 91 -2.26 -8.35 8.96
C ALA A 91 -2.05 -8.53 7.44
N GLN A 92 -1.07 -7.83 6.87
CA GLN A 92 -0.76 -7.89 5.44
C GLN A 92 0.51 -8.68 5.10
N ARG A 93 1.24 -9.22 6.09
CA ARG A 93 2.58 -9.82 5.94
C ARG A 93 2.70 -10.75 4.73
N ARG A 94 1.72 -11.63 4.52
CA ARG A 94 1.73 -12.60 3.41
C ARG A 94 1.71 -11.95 2.02
N ARG A 95 1.12 -10.76 1.90
CA ARG A 95 0.96 -9.99 0.67
C ARG A 95 2.12 -9.02 0.43
N ILE A 96 2.96 -8.74 1.43
CA ILE A 96 4.04 -7.75 1.31
C ILE A 96 5.22 -8.33 0.54
N ARG A 97 5.75 -7.57 -0.42
CA ARG A 97 7.00 -7.90 -1.15
C ARG A 97 8.02 -6.77 -1.18
N HIS A 98 7.64 -5.60 -0.69
CA HIS A 98 8.52 -4.46 -0.58
C HIS A 98 8.11 -3.63 0.65
N VAL A 99 9.09 -3.16 1.42
CA VAL A 99 8.87 -2.28 2.57
C VAL A 99 9.68 -1.01 2.35
N GLN A 100 9.05 0.14 2.58
CA GLN A 100 9.70 1.44 2.64
C GLN A 100 9.57 2.03 4.04
N ILE A 101 10.57 2.81 4.43
CA ILE A 101 10.62 3.46 5.74
C ILE A 101 11.03 4.92 5.59
N ALA A 102 10.35 5.77 6.37
CA ALA A 102 10.73 7.14 6.66
C ALA A 102 10.06 7.52 7.98
N ASP A 103 10.63 8.48 8.72
CA ASP A 103 10.06 8.86 10.01
C ASP A 103 8.87 9.82 9.87
N ASN A 104 7.94 9.79 10.82
CA ASN A 104 6.83 10.75 10.91
C ASN A 104 7.13 11.75 12.06
N PRO A 105 6.85 13.06 11.90
CA PRO A 105 6.10 13.70 10.82
C PRO A 105 6.89 14.27 9.65
N GLY A 106 8.22 14.37 9.73
CA GLY A 106 9.03 15.10 8.74
C GLY A 106 9.36 14.34 7.44
N ARG A 107 9.15 13.01 7.41
CA ARG A 107 9.61 12.13 6.33
C ARG A 107 11.14 12.18 6.14
N HIS A 108 11.86 12.26 7.25
CA HIS A 108 13.33 12.26 7.31
C HIS A 108 13.85 10.87 7.74
N GLU A 109 15.12 10.81 8.11
CA GLU A 109 15.79 9.59 8.53
C GLU A 109 15.07 8.91 9.71
N PRO A 110 15.03 7.56 9.74
CA PRO A 110 14.54 6.80 10.89
C PRO A 110 15.19 7.22 12.23
N GLY A 111 14.38 7.61 13.21
CA GLY A 111 14.81 8.07 14.54
C GLY A 111 14.73 9.59 14.75
N THR A 112 14.33 10.35 13.73
CA THR A 112 14.13 11.81 13.81
C THR A 112 12.75 12.22 14.33
N GLY A 113 11.84 11.27 14.46
CA GLY A 113 10.43 11.51 14.72
C GLY A 113 9.85 10.60 15.80
N GLU A 114 8.57 10.28 15.65
CA GLU A 114 7.78 9.60 16.69
C GLU A 114 7.85 8.07 16.62
N LEU A 115 8.43 7.49 15.56
CA LEU A 115 8.42 6.04 15.34
C LEU A 115 9.59 5.33 16.01
N ASN A 116 9.29 4.26 16.75
CA ASN A 116 10.30 3.35 17.29
C ASN A 116 10.75 2.32 16.23
N PHE A 117 11.72 2.70 15.39
CA PHE A 117 12.22 1.84 14.32
C PHE A 117 12.84 0.52 14.75
N PRO A 118 13.65 0.43 15.83
CA PRO A 118 14.12 -0.87 16.32
C PRO A 118 12.98 -1.86 16.57
N PHE A 119 11.86 -1.41 17.14
CA PHE A 119 10.68 -2.27 17.35
C PHE A 119 9.99 -2.64 16.02
N ILE A 120 9.82 -1.69 15.10
CA ILE A 120 9.18 -1.93 13.80
C ILE A 120 10.02 -2.89 12.94
N LEU A 121 11.33 -2.67 12.86
CA LEU A 121 12.26 -3.54 12.12
C LEU A 121 12.33 -4.94 12.74
N GLY A 122 12.34 -5.03 14.08
CA GLY A 122 12.23 -6.31 14.77
C GLY A 122 10.91 -7.03 14.53
N ALA A 123 9.84 -6.34 14.13
CA ALA A 123 8.63 -6.97 13.64
C ALA A 123 8.78 -7.47 12.20
N ILE A 124 9.40 -6.70 11.32
CA ILE A 124 9.61 -7.06 9.93
C ILE A 124 10.50 -8.30 9.78
N ASP A 125 11.54 -8.43 10.61
CA ASP A 125 12.55 -9.49 10.54
C ASP A 125 12.06 -10.91 10.94
N ARG A 126 10.90 -11.01 11.60
CA ARG A 126 10.30 -12.29 12.03
C ARG A 126 9.65 -13.06 10.88
#